data_AF-A0A560B1J5-F1
#
_entry.id   AF-A0A560B1J5-F1
#
_cell.length_a   1.000
_cell.length_b   1.000
_cell.length_c   1.000
_cell.angle_alpha   90.00
_cell.angle_beta   90.00
_cell.angle_gamma   90.00
#
_symmetry.space_group_name_H-M   'P 1'
#
loop_
_entity.id
_entity.type
_entity.pdbx_description
1 polymer ?
#
loop_
_entity_poly.entity_id
_entity_poly.type
_entity_poly.pdbx_seq_one_letter_code
_entity_poly.pdbx_strand_id
1 'polypeptide(L)'
;MNRTIGGPAVPRRWPWYLLVGSLGMNMLLGGILAAQALHLMPPPPPPDPGQGIARFVERAERELSPADAAVLRRGYEAERTAIERMHQNMEARRRQIRDSIKAPTFDPDGLRLSLEQAHATEAELRGRMDSRVIEVLGQLSPEGRRKLMEMGPPR
;
A
#
# COMPACT_ATOMS: atom_id res chain seq x y z
N MET A 1 -9.99 64.14 59.44
CA MET A 1 -9.05 63.01 59.21
C MET A 1 -9.83 61.84 58.62
N ASN A 2 -9.83 61.65 57.30
CA ASN A 2 -10.40 60.44 56.66
C ASN A 2 -9.37 59.87 55.70
N ARG A 3 -8.94 58.63 55.95
CA ARG A 3 -7.99 57.87 55.12
C ARG A 3 -8.54 56.45 55.01
N THR A 4 -9.06 56.07 53.84
CA THR A 4 -9.40 54.70 53.42
C THR A 4 -9.85 54.75 51.95
N ILE A 5 -9.53 53.87 50.99
CA ILE A 5 -8.54 52.80 50.76
C ILE A 5 -8.36 52.80 49.24
N GLY A 6 -7.13 52.85 48.73
CA GLY A 6 -6.85 52.53 47.33
C GLY A 6 -6.96 51.02 47.13
N GLY A 7 -7.97 50.56 46.39
CA GLY A 7 -8.06 49.15 45.98
C GLY A 7 -7.01 48.84 44.91
N PRO A 8 -6.29 47.70 44.98
CA PRO A 8 -5.35 47.32 43.93
C PRO A 8 -6.13 46.99 42.64
N ALA A 9 -5.87 47.72 41.56
CA ALA A 9 -6.29 47.34 40.23
C ALA A 9 -5.59 46.04 39.84
N VAL A 10 -6.32 44.93 39.85
CA VAL A 10 -5.81 43.62 39.46
C VAL A 10 -5.41 43.69 37.98
N PRO A 11 -4.15 43.41 37.59
CA PRO A 11 -3.79 43.36 36.19
C PRO A 11 -4.56 42.22 35.55
N ARG A 12 -5.53 42.56 34.69
CA ARG A 12 -6.32 41.62 33.88
C ARG A 12 -5.38 40.97 32.88
N ARG A 13 -4.70 39.90 33.32
CA ARG A 13 -3.87 39.03 32.49
C ARG A 13 -4.80 38.35 31.50
N TRP A 14 -4.84 38.93 30.30
CA TRP A 14 -5.64 38.44 29.19
C TRP A 14 -5.36 36.94 29.02
N PRO A 15 -6.40 36.08 28.97
CA PRO A 15 -6.21 34.65 29.09
C PRO A 15 -5.75 34.06 27.75
N TRP A 16 -4.53 34.39 27.34
CA TRP A 16 -3.91 33.88 26.11
C TRP A 16 -3.90 32.34 26.10
N TYR A 17 -3.77 31.72 27.28
CA TYR A 17 -3.87 30.27 27.46
C TYR A 17 -5.24 29.70 27.07
N LEU A 18 -6.33 30.46 27.26
CA LEU A 18 -7.66 30.04 26.79
C LEU A 18 -7.78 30.13 25.27
N LEU A 19 -7.08 31.07 24.63
CA LEU A 19 -7.03 31.16 23.17
C LEU A 19 -6.21 30.03 22.56
N VAL A 20 -5.05 29.71 23.14
CA VAL A 20 -4.24 28.57 22.69
C VAL A 20 -4.96 27.25 22.95
N GLY A 21 -5.62 27.13 24.12
CA GLY A 21 -6.45 25.98 24.45
C GLY A 21 -7.62 25.80 23.50
N SER A 22 -8.34 26.87 23.15
CA SER A 22 -9.45 26.79 22.20
C SER A 22 -8.97 26.51 20.79
N LEU A 23 -7.84 27.07 20.36
CA LEU A 23 -7.26 26.81 19.04
C LEU A 23 -6.81 25.34 18.92
N GLY A 24 -6.11 24.82 19.93
CA GLY A 24 -5.71 23.42 19.98
C GLY A 24 -6.91 22.47 19.97
N MET A 25 -7.96 22.80 20.74
CA MET A 25 -9.20 22.02 20.76
C MET A 25 -9.91 22.04 19.40
N ASN A 26 -9.96 23.18 18.71
CA ASN A 26 -10.55 23.29 17.37
C ASN A 26 -9.74 22.53 16.32
N MET A 27 -8.41 22.57 16.37
CA MET A 27 -7.57 21.76 15.47
C MET A 27 -7.73 20.27 15.74
N LEU A 28 -7.89 19.86 17.00
CA LEU A 28 -8.16 18.47 17.38
C LEU A 28 -9.51 18.00 16.84
N LEU A 29 -10.57 18.78 17.06
CA LEU A 29 -11.92 18.50 16.54
C LEU A 29 -11.94 18.46 15.01
N GLY A 30 -11.30 19.42 14.35
CA GLY A 30 -11.14 19.46 12.90
C GLY A 30 -10.36 18.26 12.36
N GLY A 31 -9.29 17.85 13.05
CA GLY A 31 -8.50 16.66 12.71
C GLY A 31 -9.29 15.36 12.86
N ILE A 32 -10.09 15.21 13.91
CA ILE A 32 -10.95 14.02 14.13
C ILE A 32 -12.05 13.96 13.08
N LEU A 33 -12.69 15.09 12.76
CA LEU A 33 -13.73 15.15 11.72
C LEU A 33 -13.15 14.91 10.33
N ALA A 34 -11.97 15.45 10.02
CA ALA A 34 -11.27 15.17 8.78
C ALA A 34 -10.85 13.70 8.69
N ALA A 35 -10.33 13.12 9.78
CA ALA A 35 -9.98 11.71 9.83
C ALA A 35 -11.20 10.80 9.66
N GLN A 36 -12.34 11.13 10.28
CA GLN A 36 -13.61 10.42 10.09
C GLN A 36 -14.14 10.57 8.66
N ALA A 37 -14.09 11.76 8.07
CA ALA A 37 -14.49 12.00 6.69
C ALA A 37 -13.60 11.23 5.70
N LEU A 38 -12.30 11.16 5.96
CA LEU A 38 -11.34 10.35 5.20
C LEU A 38 -11.53 8.84 5.45
N HIS A 39 -12.03 8.43 6.61
CA HIS A 39 -12.38 7.02 6.90
C HIS A 39 -13.69 6.60 6.23
N LEU A 40 -14.62 7.54 6.00
CA LEU A 40 -15.87 7.34 5.27
C LEU A 40 -15.68 7.31 3.75
N MET A 41 -14.58 7.91 3.26
CA MET A 41 -14.13 7.69 1.89
C MET A 41 -13.59 6.25 1.79
N PRO A 42 -14.12 5.42 0.88
CA PRO A 42 -13.51 4.13 0.61
C PRO A 42 -12.04 4.41 0.23
N PRO A 43 -11.06 3.76 0.88
CA PRO A 43 -9.69 3.86 0.43
C PRO A 43 -9.67 3.48 -1.05
N PRO A 44 -8.93 4.21 -1.92
CA PRO A 44 -8.73 3.75 -3.28
C PRO A 44 -8.29 2.29 -3.19
N PRO A 45 -8.92 1.37 -3.95
CA PRO A 45 -8.58 -0.03 -3.86
C PRO A 45 -7.06 -0.13 -4.02
N PRO A 46 -6.35 -0.80 -3.07
CA PRO A 46 -4.92 -0.97 -3.22
C PRO A 46 -4.67 -1.54 -4.61
N PRO A 47 -3.69 -1.03 -5.37
CA PRO A 47 -3.40 -1.54 -6.70
C PRO A 47 -3.20 -3.04 -6.56
N ASP A 48 -4.17 -3.78 -7.07
CA ASP A 48 -4.12 -5.22 -7.08
C ASP A 48 -3.03 -5.59 -8.08
N PRO A 49 -1.88 -6.13 -7.62
CA PRO A 49 -0.77 -6.36 -8.53
C PRO A 49 -1.13 -7.43 -9.59
N GLY A 50 -2.18 -8.22 -9.37
CA GLY A 50 -2.75 -9.12 -10.39
C GLY A 50 -3.41 -8.36 -11.54
N GLN A 51 -4.04 -7.21 -11.25
CA GLN A 51 -4.51 -6.29 -12.29
C GLN A 51 -3.35 -5.59 -13.01
N GLY A 52 -2.21 -5.38 -12.35
CA GLY A 52 -1.02 -4.80 -12.99
C GLY A 52 -0.51 -5.68 -14.14
N ILE A 53 -0.40 -6.99 -13.90
CA ILE A 53 0.00 -7.96 -14.94
C ILE A 53 -1.09 -8.10 -16.02
N ALA A 54 -2.37 -8.17 -15.64
CA ALA A 54 -3.46 -8.25 -16.61
C ALA A 54 -3.51 -7.02 -17.55
N ARG A 55 -3.39 -5.80 -16.98
CA ARG A 55 -3.31 -4.55 -17.77
C ARG A 55 -2.05 -4.46 -18.61
N PHE A 56 -0.95 -5.05 -18.15
CA PHE A 56 0.27 -5.15 -18.94
C PHE A 56 0.09 -6.05 -20.16
N VAL A 57 -0.55 -7.21 -20.00
CA VAL A 57 -0.89 -8.10 -21.14
C VAL A 57 -1.84 -7.39 -22.10
N GLU A 58 -2.84 -6.67 -21.59
CA GLU A 58 -3.78 -5.90 -22.41
C GLU A 58 -3.09 -4.76 -23.18
N ARG A 59 -2.10 -4.09 -22.57
CA ARG A 59 -1.28 -3.07 -23.25
C ARG A 59 -0.36 -3.70 -24.29
N ALA A 60 0.27 -4.81 -23.93
CA ALA A 60 1.10 -5.61 -24.82
C ALA A 60 0.33 -6.07 -26.07
N GLU A 61 -0.94 -6.47 -25.94
CA GLU A 61 -1.80 -6.82 -27.08
C GLU A 61 -2.06 -5.66 -28.05
N ARG A 62 -2.07 -4.42 -27.55
CA ARG A 62 -2.27 -3.22 -28.39
C ARG A 62 -0.98 -2.75 -29.07
N GLU A 63 0.16 -2.98 -28.43
CA GLU A 63 1.45 -2.42 -28.87
C GLU A 63 2.34 -3.44 -29.60
N LEU A 64 2.21 -4.74 -29.34
CA LEU A 64 2.99 -5.81 -29.97
C LEU A 64 2.34 -6.38 -31.23
N SER A 65 3.15 -7.13 -32.00
CA SER A 65 2.66 -7.95 -33.10
C SER A 65 1.69 -9.03 -32.57
N PRO A 66 0.65 -9.44 -33.34
CA PRO A 66 -0.30 -10.48 -32.93
C PRO A 66 0.35 -11.80 -32.50
N ALA A 67 1.50 -12.14 -33.10
CA ALA A 67 2.27 -13.34 -32.75
C ALA A 67 2.91 -13.23 -31.35
N ASP A 68 3.54 -12.10 -31.06
CA ASP A 68 4.22 -11.84 -29.79
C ASP A 68 3.20 -11.64 -28.65
N ALA A 69 2.08 -10.97 -28.94
CA ALA A 69 0.96 -10.83 -28.02
C ALA A 69 0.35 -12.19 -27.63
N ALA A 70 0.23 -13.12 -28.59
CA ALA A 70 -0.28 -14.47 -28.31
C ALA A 70 0.67 -15.28 -27.41
N VAL A 71 1.99 -15.09 -27.52
CA VAL A 71 2.98 -15.73 -26.64
C VAL A 71 2.84 -15.21 -25.20
N LEU A 72 2.75 -13.89 -25.02
CA LEU A 72 2.53 -13.27 -23.71
C LEU A 72 1.21 -13.70 -23.08
N ARG A 73 0.13 -13.71 -23.87
CA ARG A 73 -1.20 -14.11 -23.41
C ARG A 73 -1.22 -15.55 -22.92
N ARG A 74 -0.62 -16.48 -23.67
CA ARG A 74 -0.48 -17.89 -23.25
C ARG A 74 0.38 -18.04 -22.01
N GLY A 75 1.49 -17.30 -21.92
CA GLY A 75 2.35 -17.30 -20.74
C GLY A 75 1.60 -16.84 -19.48
N TYR A 76 0.80 -15.77 -19.61
CA TYR A 76 -0.03 -15.26 -18.53
C TYR A 76 -1.18 -16.19 -18.17
N GLU A 77 -1.95 -16.69 -19.14
CA GLU A 77 -3.07 -17.60 -18.87
C GLU A 77 -2.62 -18.88 -18.16
N ALA A 78 -1.45 -19.42 -18.49
CA ALA A 78 -0.88 -20.59 -17.83
C ALA A 78 -0.59 -20.34 -16.33
N GLU A 79 -0.15 -19.13 -15.99
CA GLU A 79 0.24 -18.77 -14.61
C GLU A 79 -0.83 -17.99 -13.85
N ARG A 80 -1.96 -17.65 -14.49
CA ARG A 80 -3.01 -16.82 -13.91
C ARG A 80 -3.46 -17.32 -12.54
N THR A 81 -3.67 -18.63 -12.40
CA THR A 81 -4.09 -19.21 -11.12
C THR A 81 -2.99 -19.16 -10.05
N ALA A 82 -1.72 -19.28 -10.45
CA ALA A 82 -0.60 -19.14 -9.52
C ALA A 82 -0.45 -17.69 -9.03
N ILE A 83 -0.60 -16.73 -9.94
CA ILE A 83 -0.62 -15.30 -9.63
C ILE A 83 -1.78 -14.98 -8.66
N GLU A 84 -3.00 -15.43 -8.95
CA GLU A 84 -4.15 -15.22 -8.08
C GLU A 84 -3.94 -15.79 -6.67
N ARG A 85 -3.41 -17.02 -6.56
CA ARG A 85 -3.07 -17.63 -5.27
C ARG A 85 -1.99 -16.86 -4.52
N MET A 86 -1.00 -16.32 -5.23
CA MET A 86 0.02 -15.44 -4.64
C MET A 86 -0.63 -14.22 -3.98
N HIS A 87 -1.60 -13.59 -4.64
CA HIS A 87 -2.30 -12.43 -4.11
C HIS A 87 -3.09 -12.75 -2.85
N GLN A 88 -3.89 -13.81 -2.89
CA GLN A 88 -4.68 -14.24 -1.74
C GLN A 88 -3.80 -14.56 -0.53
N ASN A 89 -2.65 -15.22 -0.77
CA ASN A 89 -1.66 -15.50 0.27
C ASN A 89 -1.03 -14.21 0.83
N MET A 90 -0.70 -13.25 -0.02
CA MET A 90 -0.10 -11.97 0.39
C MET A 90 -1.07 -11.16 1.27
N GLU A 91 -2.35 -11.09 0.89
CA GLU A 91 -3.37 -10.42 1.69
C GLU A 91 -3.62 -11.13 3.02
N ALA A 92 -3.71 -12.45 3.02
CA ALA A 92 -3.87 -13.25 4.23
C ALA A 92 -2.72 -13.00 5.21
N ARG A 93 -1.47 -12.94 4.72
CA ARG A 93 -0.30 -12.61 5.54
C ARG A 93 -0.35 -11.17 6.08
N ARG A 94 -0.73 -10.19 5.27
CA ARG A 94 -0.89 -8.79 5.74
C ARG A 94 -1.94 -8.69 6.85
N ARG A 95 -3.02 -9.45 6.76
CA ARG A 95 -4.03 -9.56 7.84
C ARG A 95 -3.41 -10.19 9.08
N GLN A 96 -2.72 -11.33 8.93
CA GLN A 96 -2.08 -12.03 10.04
C GLN A 96 -1.06 -11.15 10.78
N ILE A 97 -0.19 -10.42 10.07
CA ILE A 97 0.77 -9.48 10.67
C ILE A 97 0.05 -8.37 11.45
N ARG A 98 -1.02 -7.80 10.85
CA ARG A 98 -1.83 -6.76 11.50
C ARG A 98 -2.48 -7.28 12.78
N ASP A 99 -2.99 -8.51 12.75
CA ASP A 99 -3.66 -9.13 13.89
C ASP A 99 -2.64 -9.47 15.00
N SER A 100 -1.43 -9.92 14.64
CA SER A 100 -0.34 -10.14 15.59
C SER A 100 0.12 -8.85 16.28
N ILE A 101 0.16 -7.73 15.56
CA ILE A 101 0.51 -6.42 16.14
C ILE A 101 -0.60 -5.89 17.05
N LYS A 102 -1.86 -6.17 16.73
CA LYS A 102 -3.03 -5.76 17.53
C LYS A 102 -3.33 -6.67 18.71
N ALA A 103 -2.64 -7.81 18.83
CA ALA A 103 -2.88 -8.79 19.88
C ALA A 103 -2.59 -8.20 21.27
N PRO A 104 -3.33 -8.60 22.32
CA PRO A 104 -3.11 -8.14 23.69
C PRO A 104 -1.73 -8.49 24.25
N THR A 105 -1.11 -9.55 23.70
CA THR A 105 0.24 -9.98 24.02
C THR A 105 1.02 -10.06 22.71
N PHE A 106 2.07 -9.25 22.62
CA PHE A 106 2.94 -9.23 21.45
C PHE A 106 3.93 -10.40 21.54
N ASP A 107 3.86 -11.31 20.56
CA ASP A 107 4.80 -12.43 20.40
C ASP A 107 5.82 -12.11 19.29
N PRO A 108 7.01 -11.60 19.65
CA PRO A 108 8.03 -11.24 18.67
C PRO A 108 8.62 -12.47 17.95
N ASP A 109 8.72 -13.62 18.62
CA ASP A 109 9.34 -14.82 18.07
C ASP A 109 8.41 -15.52 17.07
N GLY A 110 7.11 -15.61 17.39
CA GLY A 110 6.09 -16.12 16.48
C GLY A 110 5.91 -15.23 15.23
N LEU A 111 5.98 -13.90 15.40
CA LEU A 111 5.96 -12.97 14.27
C LEU A 111 7.21 -13.13 13.39
N ARG A 112 8.39 -13.24 13.99
CA ARG A 112 9.65 -13.44 13.25
C ARG A 112 9.64 -14.73 12.44
N LEU A 113 9.22 -15.85 13.04
CA LEU A 113 9.10 -17.14 12.34
C LEU A 113 8.13 -17.06 11.16
N SER A 114 6.99 -16.39 11.35
CA SER A 114 5.97 -16.20 10.30
C SER A 114 6.50 -15.34 9.13
N LEU A 115 7.29 -14.32 9.44
CA LEU A 115 7.95 -13.47 8.43
C LEU A 115 9.05 -14.23 7.69
N GLU A 116 9.89 -15.01 8.38
CA GLU A 116 10.93 -15.83 7.74
C GLU A 116 10.33 -16.85 6.76
N GLN A 117 9.24 -17.54 7.16
CA GLN A 117 8.50 -18.44 6.27
C GLN A 117 7.88 -17.69 5.08
N ALA A 118 7.43 -16.45 5.28
CA ALA A 118 6.90 -15.62 4.20
C ALA A 118 7.96 -15.26 3.17
N HIS A 119 9.12 -14.80 3.64
CA HIS A 119 10.24 -14.48 2.77
C HIS A 119 10.73 -15.70 1.99
N ALA A 120 10.76 -16.89 2.60
CA ALA A 120 11.12 -18.12 1.89
C ALA A 120 10.15 -18.46 0.76
N THR A 121 8.83 -18.39 1.01
CA THR A 121 7.81 -18.63 -0.03
C THR A 121 7.87 -17.58 -1.14
N GLU A 122 8.07 -16.31 -0.77
CA GLU A 122 8.18 -15.21 -1.73
C GLU A 122 9.42 -15.34 -2.61
N ALA A 123 10.57 -15.72 -2.04
CA ALA A 123 11.81 -15.95 -2.77
C ALA A 123 11.67 -17.09 -3.79
N GLU A 124 11.04 -18.20 -3.41
CA GLU A 124 10.80 -19.32 -4.32
C GLU A 124 9.91 -18.90 -5.49
N LEU A 125 8.82 -18.19 -5.19
CA LEU A 125 7.88 -17.73 -6.20
C LEU A 125 8.50 -16.70 -7.15
N ARG A 126 9.33 -15.79 -6.62
CA ARG A 126 10.08 -14.82 -7.42
C ARG A 126 11.06 -15.52 -8.35
N GLY A 127 11.80 -16.53 -7.87
CA GLY A 127 12.69 -17.32 -8.71
C GLY A 127 11.98 -18.04 -9.86
N ARG A 128 10.78 -18.58 -9.61
CA ARG A 128 9.94 -19.18 -10.65
C ARG A 128 9.48 -18.16 -11.69
N MET A 129 9.03 -16.99 -11.24
CA MET A 129 8.62 -15.90 -12.12
C MET A 129 9.77 -15.39 -12.98
N ASP A 130 10.96 -15.17 -12.39
CA ASP A 130 12.14 -14.71 -13.12
C ASP A 130 12.54 -15.72 -14.21
N SER A 131 12.53 -17.01 -13.88
CA SER A 131 12.80 -18.09 -14.85
C SER A 131 11.80 -18.08 -16.01
N ARG A 132 10.52 -17.89 -15.71
CA ARG A 132 9.45 -17.86 -16.72
C ARG A 132 9.52 -16.62 -17.60
N VAL A 133 9.86 -15.47 -17.02
CA VAL A 133 10.08 -14.21 -17.77
C VAL A 133 11.22 -14.39 -18.76
N ILE A 134 12.33 -15.00 -18.34
CA ILE A 134 13.47 -15.28 -19.23
C ILE A 134 13.07 -16.21 -20.38
N GLU A 135 12.28 -17.25 -20.11
CA GLU A 135 11.78 -18.18 -21.13
C GLU A 135 10.89 -17.46 -22.16
N VAL A 136 9.95 -16.63 -21.70
CA VAL A 136 9.05 -15.85 -22.56
C VAL A 136 9.84 -14.84 -23.40
N LEU A 137 10.81 -14.12 -22.79
CA LEU A 137 11.71 -13.21 -23.50
C LEU A 137 12.56 -13.92 -24.56
N GLY A 138 12.92 -15.20 -24.32
CA GLY A 138 13.61 -16.04 -25.29
C GLY A 138 12.76 -16.41 -26.51
N GLN A 139 11.45 -16.48 -26.36
CA GLN A 139 10.49 -16.79 -27.43
C GLN A 139 10.03 -15.56 -28.21
N LEU A 140 10.23 -14.36 -27.65
CA LEU A 140 9.88 -13.09 -28.28
C LEU A 140 10.86 -12.67 -29.37
N SER A 141 10.32 -12.06 -30.42
CA SER A 141 11.10 -11.40 -31.47
C SER A 141 12.02 -10.29 -30.89
N PRO A 142 13.14 -9.94 -31.55
CA PRO A 142 14.00 -8.83 -31.11
C PRO A 142 13.26 -7.49 -31.00
N GLU A 143 12.28 -7.26 -31.89
CA GLU A 143 11.41 -6.07 -31.86
C GLU A 143 10.41 -6.14 -30.70
N GLY A 144 9.84 -7.32 -30.43
CA GLY A 144 8.96 -7.54 -29.29
C GLY A 144 9.65 -7.27 -27.94
N ARG A 145 10.93 -7.67 -27.81
CA ARG A 145 11.74 -7.38 -26.63
C ARG A 145 12.01 -5.88 -26.45
N ARG A 146 12.28 -5.12 -27.53
CA ARG A 146 12.46 -3.65 -27.43
C ARG A 146 11.18 -2.96 -26.97
N LYS A 147 10.03 -3.32 -27.54
CA LYS A 147 8.74 -2.75 -27.12
C LYS A 147 8.38 -3.07 -25.67
N LEU A 148 8.72 -4.26 -25.18
CA LEU A 148 8.54 -4.61 -23.77
C LEU A 148 9.42 -3.77 -22.83
N MET A 149 10.66 -3.46 -23.22
CA MET A 149 11.50 -2.55 -22.43
C MET A 149 10.94 -1.12 -22.42
N GLU A 150 10.36 -0.66 -23.53
CA GLU A 150 9.72 0.66 -23.62
C GLU A 150 8.45 0.76 -22.76
N MET A 151 7.65 -0.30 -22.69
CA MET A 151 6.46 -0.36 -21.82
C MET A 151 6.80 -0.35 -20.32
N GLY A 152 8.00 -0.81 -19.95
CA GLY A 152 8.45 -0.90 -18.55
C GLY A 152 7.74 -2.01 -17.74
N PRO A 153 8.12 -2.21 -16.47
CA PRO A 153 7.55 -3.28 -15.65
C PRO A 153 6.04 -3.06 -15.38
N PRO A 154 5.27 -4.14 -15.16
CA PRO A 154 3.87 -4.04 -14.75
C PRO A 154 3.79 -3.22 -13.45
N ARG A 155 2.96 -2.16 -13.47
CA ARG A 155 2.73 -1.23 -12.35
C ARG A 155 1.36 -1.45 -11.72
#